data_AF-A0A2U2J035-F1
#
_entry.id   AF-A0A2U2J035-F1
#
_cell.length_a   1.000
_cell.length_b   1.000
_cell.length_c   1.000
_cell.angle_alpha   90.00
_cell.angle_beta   90.00
_cell.angle_gamma   90.00
#
_symmetry.space_group_name_H-M   'P 1'
#
loop_
_entity.id
_entity.type
_entity.pdbx_description
1 polymer ?
#
loop_
_entity_poly.entity_id
_entity_poly.type
_entity_poly.pdbx_seq_one_letter_code
_entity_poly.pdbx_strand_id
1 'polypeptide(L)' 'MDRNYWLRRSSVASMMAREATSAEARLIHYELAGRYSAKASSGGLGPSRSQNIWRPSEPGDIPKTGEESPRSSRATEWRT' A
#
# COMPACT_ATOMS: atom_id res chain seq x y z
N MET A 1 25.79 -0.69 -1.12
CA MET A 1 25.51 0.01 0.16
C MET A 1 24.50 -0.81 0.94
N ASP A 2 24.73 -0.98 2.23
CA ASP A 2 23.86 -1.79 3.09
C ASP A 2 22.57 -1.05 3.51
N ARG A 3 21.62 -1.81 4.04
CA ARG A 3 20.34 -1.30 4.55
C ARG A 3 20.52 -0.31 5.70
N ASN A 4 21.50 -0.52 6.58
CA ASN A 4 21.72 0.30 7.77
C ASN A 4 22.18 1.71 7.42
N TYR A 5 23.02 1.83 6.38
CA TYR A 5 23.46 3.09 5.80
C TYR A 5 22.25 3.91 5.34
N TRP A 6 21.33 3.29 4.58
CA TRP A 6 20.14 3.97 4.08
C TRP A 6 19.17 4.37 5.20
N LEU A 7 18.98 3.51 6.21
CA LEU A 7 18.18 3.84 7.38
C LEU A 7 18.77 5.02 8.16
N ARG A 8 20.08 5.03 8.37
CA ARG A 8 20.77 6.14 9.06
C ARG A 8 20.57 7.46 8.31
N ARG A 9 20.70 7.44 6.98
CA ARG A 9 20.47 8.62 6.15
C ARG A 9 19.02 9.08 6.17
N SER A 10 18.06 8.16 6.18
CA SER A 10 16.63 8.47 6.32
C SER A 10 16.35 9.18 7.65
N SER A 11 16.87 8.64 8.77
CA SER A 11 16.72 9.24 10.09
C SER A 11 17.33 10.64 10.19
N VAL A 12 18.54 10.84 9.64
CA VAL A 12 19.19 12.17 9.60
C VAL A 12 18.38 13.16 8.77
N ALA A 13 17.87 12.75 7.61
CA ALA A 13 17.03 13.63 6.79
C ALA A 13 15.72 14.01 7.52
N SER A 14 15.07 13.07 8.20
CA SER A 14 13.89 13.39 9.03
C SER A 14 14.22 14.33 10.18
N MET A 15 15.39 14.21 10.81
CA MET A 15 15.84 15.14 11.85
C MET A 15 16.00 16.56 11.29
N MET A 16 16.67 16.70 10.14
CA MET A 16 16.81 17.99 9.45
C MET A 16 15.45 18.58 9.05
N ALA A 17 14.49 17.74 8.66
CA ALA A 17 13.13 18.18 8.38
C ALA A 17 12.40 18.74 9.62
N ARG A 18 12.73 18.24 10.81
CA ARG A 18 12.13 18.72 12.07
C ARG A 18 12.78 20.02 12.54
N GLU A 19 14.06 20.22 12.23
CA GLU A 19 14.83 21.41 12.60
C GLU A 19 14.72 22.55 11.58
N ALA A 20 14.31 22.25 10.34
CA ALA A 20 14.20 23.25 9.29
C ALA A 20 13.11 24.30 9.58
N THR A 21 13.51 25.57 9.48
CA THR A 21 12.67 26.75 9.75
C THR A 21 11.72 27.08 8.60
N SER A 22 12.10 26.72 7.36
CA SER A 22 11.32 26.96 6.15
C SER A 22 10.45 25.75 5.79
N ALA A 23 9.21 26.01 5.37
CA ALA A 23 8.30 24.96 4.90
C ALA A 23 8.86 24.20 3.68
N GLU A 24 9.52 24.89 2.76
CA GLU A 24 10.16 24.31 1.59
C GLU A 24 11.30 23.37 1.99
N ALA A 25 12.16 23.80 2.92
CA ALA A 25 13.26 22.99 3.41
C ALA A 25 12.75 21.70 4.11
N ARG A 26 11.65 21.78 4.87
CA ARG A 26 11.01 20.60 5.46
C ARG A 26 10.58 19.59 4.40
N LEU A 27 9.93 20.06 3.32
CA LEU A 27 9.46 19.19 2.24
C LEU A 27 10.62 18.48 1.55
N ILE A 28 11.70 19.21 1.23
CA ILE A 28 12.91 18.64 0.62
C ILE A 28 13.51 17.55 1.50
N HIS A 29 13.61 17.79 2.81
CA HIS A 29 14.17 16.81 3.74
C HIS A 29 13.28 15.58 3.92
N TYR A 30 11.95 15.75 3.97
CA TYR A 30 11.03 14.60 4.01
C TYR A 30 11.06 13.78 2.73
N GLU A 31 11.12 14.42 1.57
CA GLU A 31 11.28 13.71 0.30
C GLU A 31 12.57 12.89 0.29
N LEU A 32 13.67 13.48 0.73
CA LEU A 32 14.96 12.79 0.82
C LEU A 32 14.89 11.61 1.81
N ALA A 33 14.24 11.78 2.96
CA ALA A 33 14.03 10.72 3.95
C ALA A 33 13.24 9.55 3.36
N GLY A 34 12.18 9.84 2.59
CA GLY A 34 11.38 8.84 1.88
C GLY A 34 12.18 8.08 0.83
N ARG A 35 13.00 8.76 0.03
CA ARG A 35 13.90 8.13 -0.96
C ARG A 35 14.90 7.19 -0.29
N TYR A 36 15.46 7.56 0.86
CA TYR A 36 16.37 6.70 1.60
C TYR A 36 15.66 5.50 2.24
N SER A 37 14.44 5.68 2.77
CA SER A 37 13.62 4.58 3.25
C SER A 37 13.31 3.58 2.14
N ALA A 38 12.95 4.05 0.94
CA ALA A 38 12.73 3.20 -0.22
C ALA A 38 13.98 2.40 -0.61
N LYS A 39 15.17 3.02 -0.58
CA LYS A 39 16.45 2.33 -0.84
C LYS A 39 16.80 1.31 0.25
N ALA A 40 16.47 1.59 1.51
CA ALA A 40 16.65 0.64 2.60
C ALA A 40 15.75 -0.60 2.44
N SER A 41 14.54 -0.40 1.92
CA SER A 41 13.58 -1.46 1.64
C SER A 41 13.94 -2.27 0.39
N SER A 42 14.43 -1.64 -0.67
CA SER A 42 14.85 -2.33 -1.90
C SER A 42 16.20 -3.03 -1.78
N GLY A 43 17.03 -2.64 -0.81
CA GLY A 43 18.31 -3.30 -0.50
C GLY A 43 18.18 -4.72 0.09
N GLY A 44 16.95 -5.21 0.36
CA GLY A 44 16.69 -6.55 0.87
C GLY A 44 15.67 -7.37 0.07
N LEU A 45 15.01 -6.78 -0.93
CA LEU A 45 13.99 -7.45 -1.74
C LEU A 45 14.11 -6.93 -3.18
N GLY A 46 14.38 -7.85 -4.11
CA GLY A 46 14.03 -7.65 -5.53
C GLY A 46 12.57 -7.19 -5.67
N PRO A 47 12.17 -6.65 -6.82
CA PRO A 47 11.06 -5.72 -6.97
C PRO A 47 9.80 -6.19 -6.22
N SER A 48 9.65 -5.74 -4.98
CA SER A 48 8.40 -5.88 -4.25
C SER A 48 7.49 -4.79 -4.79
N ARG A 49 7.02 -5.04 -6.01
CA ARG A 49 5.85 -4.40 -6.60
C ARG A 49 4.62 -4.91 -5.85
N SER A 50 4.58 -4.71 -4.54
CA SER A 50 3.32 -4.68 -3.80
C SER A 50 2.76 -3.28 -3.99
N GLN A 51 2.34 -3.03 -5.22
CA GLN A 51 1.50 -1.89 -5.53
C GLN A 51 0.24 -2.11 -4.72
N ASN A 52 0.03 -1.26 -3.73
CA ASN A 52 -1.31 -0.85 -3.35
C ASN A 52 -1.91 -0.19 -4.59
N ILE A 53 -2.31 -0.99 -5.59
CA ILE A 53 -3.20 -0.54 -6.64
C ILE A 53 -4.54 -0.41 -5.92
N TRP A 54 -4.78 0.76 -5.34
CA TRP A 54 -6.15 1.21 -5.20
C TRP A 54 -6.64 1.41 -6.64
N ARG A 55 -7.17 0.34 -7.22
CA ARG A 55 -7.85 0.38 -8.51
C ARG A 55 -9.17 1.09 -8.22
N PRO A 56 -9.43 2.29 -8.75
CA PRO A 56 -10.79 2.79 -8.77
C PRO A 56 -11.59 1.75 -9.55
N SER A 57 -12.60 1.14 -8.93
CA SER A 57 -13.52 0.27 -9.65
C SER A 57 -14.10 1.08 -10.81
N GLU A 58 -13.85 0.65 -12.05
CA GLU A 58 -14.50 1.27 -13.19
C GLU A 58 -16.02 1.05 -13.03
N PRO A 59 -16.87 2.05 -13.34
CA PRO A 59 -18.32 1.98 -13.12
C PRO A 59 -19.06 1.04 -14.10
N GLY A 60 -18.39 -0.01 -14.59
CA GLY A 60 -18.92 -1.05 -15.46
C GLY A 60 -19.10 -2.42 -14.77
N ASP A 61 -18.51 -2.65 -13.60
CA ASP A 61 -18.56 -3.94 -12.89
C ASP A 61 -19.65 -4.00 -11.80
N ILE A 62 -20.82 -3.40 -12.07
CA ILE A 62 -22.02 -3.70 -11.29
C ILE A 62 -22.72 -4.85 -12.03
N PRO A 63 -22.71 -6.10 -11.54
CA PRO A 63 -23.63 -7.08 -12.08
C PRO A 63 -25.03 -6.53 -11.85
N LYS A 64 -25.79 -6.31 -12.93
CA LYS A 64 -27.23 -6.07 -12.86
C LYS A 64 -27.88 -7.32 -12.25
N THR A 65 -27.91 -7.41 -10.93
CA THR A 65 -28.74 -8.37 -10.20
C THR A 65 -30.19 -7.91 -10.26
N GLY A 66 -30.79 -8.11 -11.43
CA GLY A 66 -32.19 -8.38 -11.55
C GLY A 66 -32.29 -9.72 -12.26
N GLU A 67 -32.24 -10.82 -11.50
CA GLU A 67 -32.82 -12.11 -11.89
C GLU A 67 -32.67 -13.12 -10.74
N GLU A 68 -33.82 -13.35 -10.11
CA GLU A 68 -34.34 -14.60 -9.58
C GLU A 68 -33.46 -15.50 -8.70
N SER A 69 -33.85 -15.55 -7.43
CA SER A 69 -33.48 -16.57 -6.45
C SER A 69 -34.14 -17.92 -6.79
N PRO A 70 -33.39 -19.00 -7.07
CA PRO A 70 -33.96 -20.34 -7.08
C PRO A 70 -33.96 -20.85 -5.63
N ARG A 71 -35.18 -20.96 -5.10
CA ARG A 71 -35.54 -21.67 -3.86
C ARG A 71 -34.75 -22.99 -3.78
N SER A 72 -33.83 -23.07 -2.82
CA SER A 72 -33.18 -24.30 -2.43
C SER A 72 -34.22 -25.21 -1.75
N SER A 73 -34.90 -26.03 -2.55
CA SER A 73 -35.71 -27.15 -2.05
C SER A 73 -34.81 -28.37 -1.93
N ARG A 74 -34.03 -28.45 -0.84
CA ARG A 74 -33.40 -29.71 -0.44
C ARG A 74 -34.46 -30.60 0.19
N ALA A 75 -35.13 -31.39 -0.64
CA ALA A 75 -35.93 -32.52 -0.20
C ALA A 75 -35.03 -33.46 0.61
N THR A 76 -35.25 -33.53 1.92
CA THR A 76 -34.72 -34.61 2.75
C THR A 76 -35.88 -35.52 3.05
N GLU A 77 -35.96 -36.58 2.25
CA GLU A 77 -36.72 -37.78 2.53
C GLU A 77 -36.25 -38.38 3.86
N TRP A 78 -37.14 -38.52 4.85
CA TRP A 78 -36.96 -39.44 5.96
C TRP A 78 -38.08 -40.47 5.88
N ARG A 79 -37.69 -41.69 5.54
CA ARG A 79 -38.51 -42.89 5.51
C ARG A 79 -38.29 -43.61 6.84
N THR A 80 -39.34 -43.68 7.67
CA THR A 80 -39.84 -44.80 8.49
C THR A 80 -40.85 -44.27 9.49
#